data_AF-A0AAV4ETP4-F1
#
_entry.id   AF-A0AAV4ETP4-F1
#
_cell.length_a   1.000
_cell.length_b   1.000
_cell.length_c   1.000
_cell.angle_alpha   90.00
_cell.angle_beta   90.00
_cell.angle_gamma   90.00
#
_symmetry.space_group_name_H-M   'P 1'
#
loop_
_entity.id
_entity.type
_entity.pdbx_description
1 polymer ?
#
loop_
_entity_poly.entity_id
_entity_poly.type
_entity_poly.pdbx_seq_one_letter_code
_entity_poly.pdbx_strand_id
1 'polypeptide(L)'
;MWLKRIYDAIGFETVQETVSPKSSSPVKSDGKIMATAFWDTQRAILVDFLSRGQTVNSDSYIDTLKRLQVRILRMRPDMDIGNVLLLHDNARPHSSIRTRETIASFV
;
A
#
# COMPACT_ATOMS: atom_id res chain seq x y z
N MET A 1 -1.84 -17.40 6.54
CA MET A 1 -3.32 -17.38 6.70
C MET A 1 -3.97 -16.00 6.47
N TRP A 2 -3.22 -14.90 6.30
CA TRP A 2 -3.79 -13.55 6.11
C TRP A 2 -3.66 -13.01 4.67
N LEU A 3 -2.52 -13.25 4.01
CA LEU A 3 -2.33 -12.95 2.58
C LEU A 3 -3.41 -13.57 1.68
N LYS A 4 -3.79 -14.83 1.94
CA LYS A 4 -4.82 -15.51 1.14
C LYS A 4 -6.18 -14.79 1.18
N ARG A 5 -6.58 -14.25 2.34
CA ARG A 5 -7.85 -13.51 2.48
C ARG A 5 -7.84 -12.19 1.72
N ILE A 6 -6.69 -11.53 1.63
CA ILE A 6 -6.53 -10.36 0.77
C ILE A 6 -6.66 -10.81 -0.69
N TYR A 7 -5.82 -11.75 -1.16
CA TYR A 7 -5.86 -12.22 -2.56
C TYR A 7 -7.25 -12.67 -3.01
N ASP A 8 -7.96 -13.42 -2.17
CA ASP A 8 -9.34 -13.87 -2.43
C ASP A 8 -10.32 -12.67 -2.51
N ALA A 9 -10.16 -11.63 -1.66
CA ALA A 9 -11.01 -10.45 -1.64
C ALA A 9 -10.77 -9.47 -2.80
N ILE A 10 -9.55 -9.44 -3.37
CA ILE A 10 -9.20 -8.64 -4.55
C ILE A 10 -9.29 -9.43 -5.87
N GLY A 11 -9.74 -10.69 -5.84
CA GLY A 11 -10.07 -11.47 -7.05
C GLY A 11 -8.87 -11.82 -7.93
N PHE A 12 -7.68 -12.02 -7.35
CA PHE A 12 -6.47 -12.32 -8.11
C PHE A 12 -6.30 -13.84 -8.29
N GLU A 13 -6.47 -14.35 -9.52
CA GLU A 13 -6.18 -15.76 -9.84
C GLU A 13 -4.66 -16.02 -9.83
N THR A 14 -4.25 -17.13 -9.22
CA THR A 14 -2.83 -17.48 -9.11
C THR A 14 -2.35 -18.08 -10.43
N VAL A 15 -1.63 -17.29 -11.23
CA VAL A 15 -0.94 -17.81 -12.42
C VAL A 15 0.29 -18.61 -11.96
N GLN A 16 0.35 -19.89 -12.33
CA GLN A 16 1.53 -20.73 -12.07
C GLN A 16 2.66 -20.35 -13.02
N GLU A 17 3.80 -19.91 -12.46
CA GLU A 17 4.99 -19.51 -13.23
C GLU A 17 5.93 -20.72 -13.40
N THR A 18 6.24 -21.10 -14.65
CA THR A 18 7.20 -22.17 -14.95
C THR A 18 8.63 -21.64 -14.86
N VAL A 19 9.45 -22.20 -13.96
CA VAL A 19 10.82 -21.72 -13.70
C VAL A 19 11.81 -22.23 -14.74
N SER A 20 12.56 -21.32 -15.38
CA SER A 20 13.74 -21.62 -16.22
C SER A 20 14.96 -20.82 -15.72
N PRO A 21 16.22 -21.25 -15.95
CA PRO A 21 17.38 -20.82 -15.15
C PRO A 21 17.78 -19.35 -15.35
N LYS A 22 18.27 -18.77 -14.24
CA LYS A 22 18.49 -17.34 -13.95
C LYS A 22 19.45 -16.60 -14.88
N SER A 23 19.04 -15.41 -15.34
CA SER A 23 19.92 -14.27 -15.62
C SER A 23 19.80 -13.23 -14.48
N SER A 24 20.89 -12.54 -14.16
CA SER A 24 21.01 -11.60 -13.03
C SER A 24 20.43 -10.20 -13.30
N SER A 25 19.78 -10.00 -14.45
CA SER A 25 19.06 -8.76 -14.75
C SER A 25 17.64 -8.85 -14.16
N PRO A 26 17.13 -7.80 -13.48
CA PRO A 26 15.73 -7.80 -13.07
C PRO A 26 14.87 -7.87 -14.33
N VAL A 27 14.37 -9.07 -14.65
CA VAL A 27 13.38 -9.27 -15.70
C VAL A 27 12.18 -8.45 -15.28
N LYS A 28 11.85 -7.42 -16.07
CA LYS A 28 10.59 -6.71 -15.92
C LYS A 28 9.51 -7.73 -16.24
N SER A 29 8.93 -8.31 -15.19
CA SER A 29 7.75 -9.14 -15.32
C SER A 29 6.64 -8.24 -15.85
N ASP A 30 6.35 -8.40 -17.14
CA ASP A 30 5.50 -7.50 -17.92
C ASP A 30 4.03 -7.55 -17.45
N GLY A 31 3.72 -8.26 -16.36
CA GLY A 31 2.42 -8.48 -15.76
C GLY A 31 2.19 -7.87 -14.37
N LYS A 32 3.24 -7.47 -13.64
CA LYS A 32 3.10 -7.13 -12.20
C LYS A 32 2.49 -5.73 -12.01
N ILE A 33 1.52 -5.67 -11.11
CA ILE A 33 0.95 -4.42 -10.55
C ILE A 33 1.31 -4.32 -9.08
N MET A 34 1.51 -3.11 -8.59
CA MET A 34 1.78 -2.86 -7.17
C MET A 34 0.47 -2.45 -6.49
N ALA A 35 0.13 -3.15 -5.41
CA ALA A 35 -1.00 -2.82 -4.56
C ALA A 35 -0.50 -2.30 -3.21
N THR A 36 -1.03 -1.17 -2.77
CA THR A 36 -0.79 -0.58 -1.46
C THR A 36 -2.06 -0.72 -0.63
N ALA A 37 -2.00 -1.40 0.50
CA ALA A 37 -3.17 -1.68 1.34
C ALA A 37 -2.95 -1.19 2.77
N PHE A 38 -3.93 -0.45 3.30
CA PHE A 38 -4.02 -0.02 4.68
C PHE A 38 -5.22 -0.67 5.35
N TRP A 39 -5.03 -1.13 6.59
CA TRP A 39 -6.01 -1.89 7.32
C TRP A 39 -5.79 -1.75 8.83
N ASP A 40 -6.84 -1.99 9.60
CA ASP A 40 -6.79 -2.10 11.06
C ASP A 40 -7.28 -3.48 11.51
N THR A 41 -7.33 -3.72 12.82
CA THR A 41 -7.78 -5.00 13.39
C THR A 41 -9.19 -5.42 12.98
N GLN A 42 -10.01 -4.50 12.47
CA GLN A 42 -11.39 -4.78 12.07
C GLN A 42 -11.50 -5.06 10.56
N ARG A 43 -10.87 -4.25 9.69
CA ARG A 43 -11.01 -4.36 8.23
C ARG A 43 -9.97 -3.55 7.45
N ALA A 44 -9.89 -3.84 6.15
CA ALA A 44 -9.21 -2.97 5.19
C ALA A 44 -9.89 -1.59 5.10
N ILE A 45 -9.08 -0.54 5.03
CA ILE A 45 -9.52 0.86 4.99
C ILE A 45 -9.35 1.40 3.56
N LEU A 46 -8.16 1.21 2.98
CA LEU A 46 -7.82 1.67 1.64
C LEU A 46 -6.99 0.60 0.94
N VAL A 47 -7.32 0.30 -0.30
CA VAL A 47 -6.46 -0.45 -1.22
C VAL A 47 -6.32 0.40 -2.47
N ASP A 48 -5.09 0.71 -2.86
CA ASP A 48 -4.77 1.46 -4.06
C ASP A 48 -3.89 0.62 -4.98
N PHE A 49 -4.19 0.67 -6.28
CA PHE A 49 -3.47 -0.09 -7.31
C PHE A 49 -2.72 0.88 -8.19
N LEU A 50 -1.40 0.74 -8.24
CA LEU A 50 -0.60 1.46 -9.20
C LEU A 50 -0.74 0.82 -10.58
N SER A 51 -0.88 1.69 -11.59
CA SER A 51 -0.83 1.28 -12.99
C SER A 51 0.46 0.50 -13.28
N ARG A 52 0.36 -0.44 -14.23
CA ARG A 52 1.50 -1.28 -14.62
C ARG A 52 2.72 -0.44 -14.97
N GLY A 53 3.89 -0.86 -14.47
CA GLY A 53 5.16 -0.17 -14.71
C GLY A 53 5.38 1.11 -13.89
N GLN A 54 4.39 1.54 -13.10
CA GLN A 54 4.58 2.64 -12.15
C GLN A 54 5.19 2.13 -10.84
N THR A 55 5.97 2.99 -10.20
CA THR A 55 6.59 2.73 -8.89
C THR A 55 6.12 3.78 -7.90
N VAL A 56 5.90 3.39 -6.65
CA VAL A 56 5.60 4.35 -5.58
C VAL A 56 6.80 5.27 -5.39
N ASN A 57 6.57 6.57 -5.56
CA ASN A 57 7.47 7.64 -5.17
C ASN A 57 6.85 8.42 -4.00
N SER A 58 7.61 9.35 -3.40
CA SER A 58 7.14 10.10 -2.24
C SER A 58 5.84 10.87 -2.50
N ASP A 59 5.68 11.52 -3.66
CA ASP A 59 4.48 12.30 -3.99
C ASP A 59 3.24 11.40 -4.11
N SER A 60 3.35 10.31 -4.86
CA SER A 60 2.26 9.32 -4.99
C SER A 60 1.87 8.69 -3.65
N TYR A 61 2.85 8.49 -2.76
CA TYR A 61 2.59 7.97 -1.42
C TYR A 61 1.90 9.00 -0.53
N ILE A 62 2.32 10.28 -0.59
CA ILE A 62 1.67 11.39 0.11
C ILE A 62 0.20 11.53 -0.31
N ASP A 63 -0.11 11.41 -1.60
CA ASP A 63 -1.50 11.47 -2.08
C ASP A 63 -2.32 10.26 -1.63
N THR A 64 -1.69 9.10 -1.51
CA THR A 64 -2.32 7.91 -0.91
C THR A 64 -2.62 8.12 0.57
N LEU A 65 -1.68 8.71 1.32
CA LEU A 65 -1.84 9.07 2.72
C LEU A 65 -2.99 10.07 2.93
N LYS A 66 -3.10 11.13 2.13
CA LYS A 66 -4.23 12.07 2.20
C LYS A 66 -5.58 11.39 1.98
N ARG A 67 -5.66 10.47 1.00
CA ARG A 67 -6.87 9.66 0.76
C ARG A 67 -7.17 8.73 1.93
N LEU A 68 -6.14 8.14 2.55
CA LEU A 68 -6.27 7.32 3.74
C LEU A 68 -6.86 8.11 4.90
N GLN A 69 -6.37 9.32 5.18
CA GLN A 69 -6.86 10.19 6.26
C GLN A 69 -8.37 10.46 6.11
N VAL A 70 -8.79 10.91 4.92
CA VAL A 70 -10.20 11.14 4.59
C VAL A 70 -11.04 9.86 4.77
N ARG A 71 -10.48 8.71 4.39
CA ARG A 71 -11.18 7.42 4.50
C ARG A 71 -11.32 6.94 5.94
N ILE A 72 -10.31 7.14 6.78
CA ILE A 72 -10.36 6.86 8.21
C ILE A 72 -11.47 7.69 8.85
N LEU A 73 -11.47 9.02 8.66
CA LEU A 73 -12.49 9.90 9.22
C LEU A 73 -13.92 9.48 8.82
N ARG A 74 -14.11 8.99 7.58
CA ARG A 74 -15.40 8.50 7.11
C ARG A 74 -15.77 7.11 7.63
N MET A 75 -14.81 6.19 7.75
CA MET A 75 -15.05 4.79 8.13
C MET A 75 -15.00 4.53 9.64
N ARG A 76 -14.38 5.44 10.37
CA ARG A 76 -14.06 5.36 11.80
C ARG A 76 -14.29 6.72 12.45
N PRO A 77 -15.53 7.24 12.46
CA PRO A 77 -15.82 8.52 13.11
C PRO A 77 -15.55 8.48 14.63
N ASP A 78 -15.45 7.28 15.20
CA ASP A 78 -15.13 6.97 16.59
C ASP A 78 -13.61 6.92 16.88
N MET A 79 -12.77 6.90 15.85
CA MET A 79 -11.31 6.82 16.00
C MET A 79 -10.71 8.23 16.12
N ASP A 80 -9.93 8.43 17.17
CA ASP A 80 -9.10 9.62 17.34
C ASP A 80 -7.89 9.53 16.41
N ILE A 81 -7.98 10.21 15.26
CA ILE A 81 -6.97 10.12 14.19
C ILE A 81 -5.60 10.65 14.62
N GLY A 82 -5.55 11.64 15.52
CA GLY A 82 -4.31 12.19 16.06
C GLY A 82 -3.53 11.20 16.92
N ASN A 83 -4.19 10.14 17.39
CA ASN A 83 -3.61 9.06 18.18
C ASN A 83 -3.41 7.76 17.39
N VAL A 84 -3.57 7.77 16.06
CA VAL A 84 -3.35 6.60 15.21
C VAL A 84 -1.86 6.34 15.00
N LEU A 85 -1.41 5.14 15.35
CA LEU A 85 -0.07 4.66 15.00
C LEU A 85 -0.07 4.05 13.60
N LEU A 86 0.60 4.72 12.66
CA LEU A 86 0.82 4.17 11.32
C LEU A 86 2.05 3.24 11.31
N LEU A 87 1.82 1.94 11.13
CA LEU A 87 2.88 0.95 10.94
C LEU A 87 3.11 0.68 9.46
N HIS A 88 4.31 1.00 8.96
CA HIS A 88 4.75 0.71 7.59
C HIS A 88 6.25 0.38 7.54
N ASP A 89 6.73 -0.14 6.42
CA ASP A 89 8.15 -0.45 6.22
C ASP A 89 8.99 0.81 5.92
N ASN A 90 10.31 0.70 6.04
CA ASN A 90 11.25 1.81 5.81
C ASN A 90 11.62 2.00 4.32
N ALA A 91 10.68 1.75 3.40
CA ALA A 91 10.91 2.01 1.98
C ALA A 91 11.22 3.50 1.76
N ARG A 92 12.10 3.82 0.79
CA ARG A 92 12.55 5.19 0.55
C ARG A 92 11.42 6.24 0.40
N PRO A 93 10.33 5.95 -0.33
CA PRO A 93 9.18 6.87 -0.39
C PRO A 93 8.58 7.12 0.98
N HIS A 94 8.45 6.07 1.80
CA HIS A 94 7.81 6.12 3.11
C HIS A 94 8.66 6.85 4.15
N SER A 95 9.99 6.78 4.01
CA SER A 95 10.95 7.41 4.90
C SER A 95 11.40 8.80 4.44
N SER A 96 10.77 9.38 3.42
CA SER A 96 11.14 10.70 2.91
C SER A 96 10.70 11.82 3.87
N ILE A 97 11.40 12.95 3.88
CA ILE A 97 11.08 14.09 4.76
C ILE A 97 9.63 14.54 4.54
N ARG A 98 9.24 14.76 3.27
CA ARG A 98 7.90 15.21 2.89
C ARG A 98 6.80 14.23 3.34
N THR A 99 7.09 12.93 3.28
CA THR A 99 6.15 11.91 3.76
C THR A 99 6.01 11.96 5.28
N ARG A 100 7.12 12.09 6.02
CA ARG A 100 7.08 12.22 7.48
C ARG A 100 6.32 13.46 7.94
N GLU A 101 6.54 14.59 7.28
CA GLU A 101 5.79 15.83 7.53
C GLU A 101 4.28 15.64 7.27
N THR A 102 3.93 14.93 6.19
CA THR A 102 2.53 14.62 5.89
C THR A 102 1.92 13.74 6.99
N ILE A 103 2.61 12.70 7.45
CA ILE A 103 2.14 11.83 8.54
C ILE A 103 1.98 12.64 9.84
N ALA A 104 2.94 13.51 10.16
CA ALA A 104 2.86 14.37 11.35
C ALA A 104 1.71 15.39 11.28
N SER A 105 1.26 15.76 10.08
CA SER A 105 0.11 16.64 9.88
C SER A 105 -1.25 15.94 9.99
N PHE A 106 -1.27 14.63 10.25
CA PHE A 106 -2.50 13.90 10.54
C PHE A 106 -2.96 14.26 11.95
N VAL A 107 -3.75 15.32 12.02
CA VAL A 107 -4.41 15.84 13.23
C VAL A 107 -5.92 15.73 13.05
#